data_AF-A0A5C6TWG3-F1
#
_entry.id   AF-A0A5C6TWG3-F1
#
_cell.length_a   1.000
_cell.length_b   1.000
_cell.length_c   1.000
_cell.angle_alpha   90.00
_cell.angle_beta   90.00
_cell.angle_gamma   90.00
#
_symmetry.space_group_name_H-M   'P 1'
#
loop_
_entity.id
_entity.type
_entity.pdbx_description
1 polymer ?
#
loop_
_entity_poly.entity_id
_entity_poly.type
_entity_poly.pdbx_seq_one_letter_code
_entity_poly.pdbx_strand_id
1 'polypeptide(L)'
;MDTVYSLSGDVPPLDPALFVAEDSSLQPGALIVGSIRQLCLVRKISAGGAVLHADLPMEEGQRLELELETGEQLDGVIAWKRGLEFGLRFEERIDILPILARNLASQPGERRRMPRVEIAAPALIETGAGTELVTVRDIAQGGSKVETPHPLAVDERVVLTPEGLRPIEGVVRWVEGRIAGVSFQAELPWQELIPWLRARRDAGPAPFLSEASGGESGSAARTGEDPVDPGLHLNLPARVREGTRRWSIDVSTLTTRNVEFECFAALRLGTLLWIVLPGLEGWPARIVEIDGYRFTCEFTQPLHPAVLERVLALANSEG
;
A
#
# COMPACT_ATOMS: atom_id res chain seq x y z
N MET A 1 -8.91 4.52 18.46
CA MET A 1 -8.30 4.81 17.13
C MET A 1 -9.41 4.73 16.13
N ASP A 2 -9.48 5.67 15.19
CA ASP A 2 -10.61 5.75 14.26
C ASP A 2 -10.46 4.71 13.13
N THR A 3 -11.58 4.36 12.48
CA THR A 3 -11.59 3.47 11.32
C THR A 3 -10.68 3.99 10.21
N VAL A 4 -9.80 3.12 9.71
CA VAL A 4 -8.85 3.43 8.64
C VAL A 4 -9.49 3.14 7.27
N TYR A 5 -9.47 4.12 6.38
CA TYR A 5 -9.84 3.93 4.98
C TYR A 5 -8.57 3.81 4.15
N SER A 6 -8.44 2.73 3.38
CA SER A 6 -7.28 2.52 2.50
C SER A 6 -7.70 2.56 1.04
N LEU A 7 -6.90 3.27 0.23
CA LEU A 7 -7.00 3.23 -1.22
C LEU A 7 -6.31 2.02 -1.85
N SER A 8 -5.75 1.12 -1.03
CA SER A 8 -5.25 -0.17 -1.52
C SER A 8 -6.37 -0.99 -2.16
N GLY A 9 -6.00 -1.75 -3.20
CA GLY A 9 -6.89 -2.68 -3.87
C GLY A 9 -7.09 -4.00 -3.11
N ASP A 10 -6.20 -4.34 -2.19
CA ASP A 10 -6.14 -5.67 -1.60
C ASP A 10 -6.83 -5.75 -0.24
N VAL A 11 -7.10 -6.97 0.20
CA VAL A 11 -7.52 -7.22 1.59
C VAL A 11 -6.41 -6.70 2.50
N PRO A 12 -6.70 -5.81 3.48
CA PRO A 12 -5.67 -5.30 4.35
C PRO A 12 -4.96 -6.48 5.04
N PRO A 13 -3.62 -6.53 5.02
CA PRO A 13 -2.89 -7.60 5.65
C PRO A 13 -3.11 -7.57 7.16
N LEU A 14 -2.86 -8.71 7.80
CA LEU A 14 -2.90 -8.83 9.24
C LEU A 14 -1.75 -7.99 9.83
N ASP A 15 -2.10 -6.83 10.40
CA ASP A 15 -1.14 -5.90 11.00
C ASP A 15 -1.25 -5.95 12.54
N PRO A 16 -0.26 -6.53 13.25
CA PRO A 16 -0.21 -6.57 14.71
C PRO A 16 -0.47 -5.23 15.40
N ALA A 17 -0.10 -4.10 14.78
CA ALA A 17 -0.28 -2.76 15.34
C ALA A 17 -1.75 -2.29 15.35
N LEU A 18 -2.60 -2.83 14.47
CA LEU A 18 -4.03 -2.52 14.44
C LEU A 18 -4.79 -3.07 15.65
N PHE A 19 -4.21 -3.99 16.43
CA PHE A 19 -4.88 -4.69 17.53
C PHE A 19 -4.60 -4.11 18.93
N VAL A 20 -3.83 -3.02 19.00
CA VAL A 20 -3.45 -2.36 20.27
C VAL A 20 -4.38 -1.19 20.62
N ALA A 21 -5.25 -0.77 19.69
CA ALA A 21 -6.03 0.45 19.85
C ALA A 21 -7.40 0.25 20.54
N GLU A 22 -7.76 1.19 21.40
CA GLU A 22 -9.09 1.27 22.05
C GLU A 22 -10.23 1.27 21.04
N ASP A 23 -11.22 0.39 21.28
CA ASP A 23 -12.40 0.15 20.43
C ASP A 23 -13.40 1.32 20.41
N SER A 24 -13.27 2.28 21.32
CA SER A 24 -14.25 3.33 21.59
C SER A 24 -14.47 4.35 20.47
N SER A 25 -13.60 4.39 19.45
CA SER A 25 -13.70 5.31 18.31
C SER A 25 -13.80 4.64 16.94
N LEU A 26 -13.99 3.32 16.91
CA LEU A 26 -14.25 2.58 15.68
C LEU A 26 -15.70 2.75 15.22
N GLN A 27 -15.89 2.74 13.90
CA GLN A 27 -17.23 2.79 13.31
C GLN A 27 -17.96 1.47 13.56
N PRO A 28 -19.21 1.51 14.05
CA PRO A 28 -20.01 0.31 14.16
C PRO A 28 -20.47 -0.17 12.79
N GLY A 29 -20.63 -1.48 12.66
CA GLY A 29 -21.31 -2.13 11.55
C GLY A 29 -22.10 -3.33 12.05
N ALA A 30 -22.75 -4.05 11.15
CA ALA A 30 -23.38 -5.32 11.46
C ALA A 30 -22.93 -6.42 10.49
N LEU A 31 -22.61 -7.58 11.04
CA LEU A 31 -22.38 -8.81 10.31
C LEU A 31 -23.69 -9.56 10.20
N ILE A 32 -24.02 -10.00 9.01
CA ILE A 32 -25.21 -10.78 8.70
C ILE A 32 -24.75 -12.16 8.25
N VAL A 33 -25.17 -13.19 9.00
CA VAL A 33 -24.89 -14.60 8.72
C VAL A 33 -26.22 -15.34 8.65
N GLY A 34 -26.70 -15.62 7.44
CA GLY A 34 -28.04 -16.16 7.24
C GLY A 34 -29.10 -15.19 7.74
N SER A 35 -29.82 -15.54 8.81
CA SER A 35 -30.83 -14.68 9.45
C SER A 35 -30.33 -13.95 10.70
N ILE A 36 -29.06 -14.12 11.08
CA ILE A 36 -28.49 -13.55 12.30
C ILE A 36 -27.79 -12.26 11.95
N ARG A 37 -28.19 -11.15 12.59
CA ARG A 37 -27.52 -9.84 12.50
C ARG A 37 -26.83 -9.55 13.83
N GLN A 38 -25.52 -9.35 13.80
CA GLN A 38 -24.69 -9.12 14.98
C GLN A 38 -23.81 -7.90 14.81
N LEU A 39 -23.58 -7.14 15.89
CA LEU A 39 -22.77 -5.94 15.85
C LEU A 39 -21.28 -6.29 15.69
N CYS A 40 -20.57 -5.46 14.95
CA CYS A 40 -19.13 -5.48 14.80
C CYS A 40 -18.58 -4.05 14.80
N LEU A 41 -17.27 -3.91 14.93
CA LEU A 41 -16.57 -2.65 14.75
C LEU A 41 -15.65 -2.75 13.53
N VAL A 42 -15.63 -1.72 12.70
CA VAL A 42 -14.80 -1.65 11.50
C VAL A 42 -13.47 -1.01 11.84
N ARG A 43 -12.38 -1.78 11.82
CA ARG A 43 -11.01 -1.27 12.04
C ARG A 43 -10.42 -0.64 10.80
N LYS A 44 -10.52 -1.34 9.68
CA LYS A 44 -9.96 -0.89 8.41
C LYS A 44 -10.86 -1.36 7.26
N ILE A 45 -10.98 -0.54 6.23
CA ILE A 45 -11.72 -0.89 5.02
C ILE A 45 -10.95 -0.40 3.78
N SER A 46 -10.98 -1.21 2.73
CA SER A 46 -10.29 -1.00 1.45
C SER A 46 -11.21 -1.39 0.30
N ALA A 47 -10.74 -1.31 -0.95
CA ALA A 47 -11.52 -1.79 -2.09
C ALA A 47 -11.70 -3.32 -2.08
N GLY A 48 -10.75 -4.08 -1.55
CA GLY A 48 -10.74 -5.55 -1.59
C GLY A 48 -11.27 -6.24 -0.33
N GLY A 49 -11.34 -5.53 0.80
CA GLY A 49 -11.78 -6.12 2.06
C GLY A 49 -11.76 -5.18 3.25
N ALA A 50 -12.13 -5.72 4.41
CA ALA A 50 -12.15 -5.02 5.69
C ALA A 50 -11.50 -5.85 6.81
N VAL A 51 -10.97 -5.15 7.81
CA VAL A 51 -10.59 -5.71 9.11
C VAL A 51 -11.66 -5.30 10.10
N LEU A 52 -12.20 -6.29 10.79
CA LEU A 52 -13.36 -6.16 11.64
C LEU A 52 -13.09 -6.79 13.00
N HIS A 53 -13.66 -6.19 14.03
CA HIS A 53 -13.62 -6.67 15.40
C HIS A 53 -15.02 -7.10 15.85
N ALA A 54 -15.19 -8.35 16.26
CA ALA A 54 -16.38 -8.86 16.92
C ALA A 54 -16.11 -10.15 17.68
N ASP A 55 -16.88 -10.36 18.75
CA ASP A 55 -16.84 -11.59 19.54
C ASP A 55 -17.84 -12.62 19.01
N LEU A 56 -17.51 -13.23 17.87
CA LEU A 56 -18.36 -14.18 17.17
C LEU A 56 -17.62 -15.50 16.83
N PRO A 57 -18.30 -16.65 16.93
CA PRO A 57 -17.74 -17.95 16.57
C PRO A 57 -17.74 -18.15 15.05
N MET A 58 -17.04 -17.27 14.32
CA MET A 58 -16.89 -17.40 12.87
C MET A 58 -15.67 -18.25 12.49
N GLU A 59 -15.73 -18.90 11.34
CA GLU A 59 -14.68 -19.75 10.77
C GLU A 59 -14.11 -19.16 9.48
N GLU A 60 -12.84 -19.45 9.19
CA GLU A 60 -12.23 -19.08 7.91
C GLU A 60 -12.97 -19.76 6.74
N GLY A 61 -13.11 -19.03 5.62
CA GLY A 61 -13.87 -19.49 4.46
C GLY A 61 -15.39 -19.30 4.57
N GLN A 62 -15.92 -18.90 5.74
CA GLN A 62 -17.33 -18.62 5.91
C GLN A 62 -17.76 -17.35 5.15
N ARG A 63 -18.91 -17.42 4.47
CA ARG A 63 -19.56 -16.30 3.79
C ARG A 63 -20.43 -15.50 4.75
N LEU A 64 -20.39 -14.19 4.64
CA LEU A 64 -21.17 -13.26 5.43
C LEU A 64 -21.36 -11.95 4.65
N GLU A 65 -22.31 -11.15 5.12
CA GLU A 65 -22.55 -9.80 4.60
C GLU A 65 -22.20 -8.79 5.70
N LEU A 66 -21.45 -7.74 5.34
CA LEU A 66 -21.14 -6.61 6.20
C LEU A 66 -22.04 -5.43 5.85
N GLU A 67 -22.88 -5.03 6.80
CA GLU A 67 -23.68 -3.82 6.74
C GLU A 67 -22.94 -2.67 7.46
N LEU A 68 -22.61 -1.61 6.72
CA LEU A 68 -22.02 -0.39 7.30
C LEU A 68 -23.13 0.50 7.90
N GLU A 69 -22.79 1.36 8.86
CA GLU A 69 -23.73 2.32 9.45
C GLU A 69 -24.38 3.26 8.41
N THR A 70 -23.68 3.49 7.30
CA THR A 70 -24.14 4.28 6.16
C THR A 70 -25.13 3.55 5.24
N GLY A 71 -25.42 2.27 5.52
CA GLY A 71 -26.44 1.45 4.87
C GLY A 71 -25.94 0.56 3.72
N GLU A 72 -24.66 0.61 3.37
CA GLU A 72 -24.06 -0.28 2.37
C GLU A 72 -23.98 -1.71 2.90
N GLN A 73 -24.29 -2.66 2.02
CA GLN A 73 -24.23 -4.09 2.26
C GLN A 73 -23.13 -4.70 1.38
N LEU A 74 -22.13 -5.30 2.02
CA LEU A 74 -20.92 -5.78 1.38
C LEU A 74 -20.75 -7.28 1.61
N ASP A 75 -20.96 -8.07 0.56
CA ASP A 75 -20.77 -9.52 0.60
C ASP A 75 -19.28 -9.89 0.67
N GLY A 76 -18.94 -10.86 1.51
CA GLY A 76 -17.56 -11.31 1.66
C GLY A 76 -17.37 -12.68 2.27
N VAL A 77 -16.11 -13.12 2.24
CA VAL A 77 -15.61 -14.37 2.79
C VAL A 77 -14.56 -14.06 3.85
N ILE A 78 -14.61 -14.73 5.00
CA ILE A 78 -13.56 -14.61 6.01
C ILE A 78 -12.26 -15.19 5.45
N ALA A 79 -11.27 -14.33 5.25
CA ALA A 79 -9.95 -14.70 4.76
C ALA A 79 -9.04 -15.19 5.89
N TRP A 80 -9.20 -14.65 7.09
CA TRP A 80 -8.44 -15.05 8.28
C TRP A 80 -9.18 -14.66 9.55
N LYS A 81 -8.90 -15.36 10.66
CA LYS A 81 -9.35 -14.99 12.01
C LYS A 81 -8.23 -15.07 13.03
N ARG A 82 -8.15 -14.07 13.92
CA ARG A 82 -7.22 -14.06 15.06
C ARG A 82 -7.87 -13.43 16.29
N GLY A 83 -8.23 -14.24 17.28
CA GLY A 83 -8.94 -13.76 18.46
C GLY A 83 -10.31 -13.20 18.10
N LEU A 84 -10.54 -11.93 18.41
CA LEU A 84 -11.78 -11.18 18.11
C LEU A 84 -11.75 -10.48 16.73
N GLU A 85 -10.67 -10.67 15.98
CA GLU A 85 -10.41 -9.92 14.76
C GLU A 85 -10.49 -10.86 13.55
N PHE A 86 -11.05 -10.34 12.46
CA PHE A 86 -11.21 -11.09 11.23
C PHE A 86 -11.01 -10.20 10.01
N GLY A 87 -10.33 -10.77 9.02
CA GLY A 87 -10.20 -10.19 7.70
C GLY A 87 -11.36 -10.68 6.83
N LEU A 88 -12.21 -9.76 6.40
CA LEU A 88 -13.25 -10.01 5.41
C LEU A 88 -12.72 -9.65 4.03
N ARG A 89 -12.69 -10.60 3.11
CA ARG A 89 -12.44 -10.35 1.68
C ARG A 89 -13.78 -10.15 0.99
N PHE A 90 -13.96 -9.02 0.31
CA PHE A 90 -15.18 -8.79 -0.46
C PHE A 90 -15.21 -9.69 -1.70
N GLU A 91 -16.41 -10.11 -2.09
CA GLU A 91 -16.61 -10.90 -3.31
C GLU A 91 -16.44 -10.03 -4.55
N GLU A 92 -16.95 -8.79 -4.48
CA GLU A 92 -16.76 -7.76 -5.48
C GLU A 92 -15.98 -6.59 -4.88
N ARG A 93 -15.05 -6.02 -5.67
CA ARG A 93 -14.28 -4.85 -5.24
C ARG A 93 -15.20 -3.63 -5.13
N ILE A 94 -15.07 -2.90 -4.04
CA ILE A 94 -15.90 -1.73 -3.76
C ILE A 94 -15.18 -0.43 -4.11
N ASP A 95 -15.94 0.62 -4.43
CA ASP A 95 -15.40 1.99 -4.48
C ASP A 95 -15.43 2.58 -3.06
N ILE A 96 -14.23 2.79 -2.48
CA ILE A 96 -14.10 3.29 -1.11
C ILE A 96 -14.47 4.77 -0.96
N LEU A 97 -14.38 5.56 -2.03
CA LEU A 97 -14.58 7.01 -1.95
C LEU A 97 -16.03 7.42 -1.70
N PRO A 98 -17.05 6.80 -2.34
CA PRO A 98 -18.45 6.98 -1.98
C PRO A 98 -18.76 6.64 -0.52
N ILE A 99 -18.20 5.56 0.01
CA ILE A 99 -18.40 5.13 1.40
C ILE A 99 -17.82 6.18 2.36
N LEU A 100 -16.59 6.63 2.10
CA LEU A 100 -15.95 7.72 2.85
C LEU A 100 -16.78 9.01 2.82
N ALA A 101 -17.29 9.39 1.64
CA ALA A 101 -18.08 10.60 1.48
C ALA A 101 -19.43 10.53 2.22
N ARG A 102 -20.10 9.37 2.20
CA ARG A 102 -21.35 9.13 2.94
C ARG A 102 -21.12 9.15 4.45
N ASN A 103 -20.02 8.55 4.91
CA ASN A 103 -19.63 8.61 6.31
C ASN A 103 -19.37 10.05 6.76
N LEU A 104 -18.67 10.85 5.95
CA LEU A 104 -18.44 12.26 6.27
C LEU A 104 -19.74 13.07 6.31
N ALA A 105 -20.71 12.73 5.47
CA ALA A 105 -22.03 13.37 5.43
C ALA A 105 -22.90 13.01 6.63
N SER A 106 -22.79 11.79 7.18
CA SER A 106 -23.55 11.34 8.35
C SER A 106 -23.02 11.91 9.67
N GLN A 107 -21.79 12.41 9.71
CA GLN A 107 -21.22 13.03 10.91
C GLN A 107 -21.87 14.40 11.24
N PRO A 108 -22.16 14.67 12.54
CA PRO A 108 -22.63 15.98 13.00
C PRO A 108 -21.65 17.10 12.61
N GLY A 109 -22.16 18.28 12.22
CA GLY A 109 -21.34 19.37 11.67
C GLY A 109 -20.16 19.83 12.53
N GLU A 110 -20.28 19.79 13.86
CA GLU A 110 -19.20 20.14 14.81
C GLU A 110 -18.11 19.06 14.94
N ARG A 111 -18.39 17.83 14.48
CA ARG A 111 -17.49 16.67 14.53
C ARG A 111 -17.02 16.20 13.17
N ARG A 112 -17.49 16.80 12.08
CA ARG A 112 -17.12 16.44 10.70
C ARG A 112 -15.61 16.64 10.50
N ARG A 113 -14.87 15.56 10.65
CA ARG A 113 -13.42 15.48 10.47
C ARG A 113 -13.17 14.44 9.41
N MET A 114 -12.36 14.80 8.42
CA MET A 114 -11.98 13.82 7.41
C MET A 114 -11.13 12.72 8.05
N PRO A 115 -11.51 11.44 7.91
CA PRO A 115 -10.66 10.33 8.31
C PRO A 115 -9.30 10.41 7.60
N ARG A 116 -8.23 9.95 8.25
CA ARG A 116 -6.95 9.74 7.56
C ARG A 116 -7.14 8.62 6.55
N VAL A 117 -6.88 8.94 5.29
CA VAL A 117 -6.93 7.98 4.19
C VAL A 117 -5.52 7.45 3.97
N GLU A 118 -5.36 6.15 4.16
CA GLU A 118 -4.14 5.43 3.84
C GLU A 118 -4.00 5.34 2.32
N ILE A 119 -2.82 5.71 1.84
CA ILE A 119 -2.47 5.78 0.43
C ILE A 119 -0.96 5.56 0.29
N ALA A 120 -0.51 5.03 -0.83
CA ALA A 120 0.89 5.13 -1.24
C ALA A 120 0.98 6.12 -2.40
N ALA A 121 1.34 7.37 -2.12
CA ALA A 121 1.48 8.40 -3.16
C ALA A 121 2.90 8.99 -3.16
N PRO A 122 3.56 9.09 -4.32
CA PRO A 122 4.84 9.77 -4.42
C PRO A 122 4.66 11.27 -4.17
N ALA A 123 5.62 11.87 -3.47
CA ALA A 123 5.68 13.30 -3.22
C ALA A 123 7.12 13.80 -3.20
N LEU A 124 7.31 15.07 -3.49
CA LEU A 124 8.54 15.78 -3.16
C LEU A 124 8.39 16.42 -1.78
N ILE A 125 9.42 16.33 -0.95
CA ILE A 125 9.52 17.12 0.27
C ILE A 125 10.69 18.09 0.14
N GLU A 126 10.42 19.37 0.37
CA GLU A 126 11.43 20.41 0.39
C GLU A 126 11.70 20.80 1.84
N THR A 127 12.97 20.79 2.21
CA THR A 127 13.48 21.13 3.55
C THR A 127 14.56 22.22 3.42
N GLY A 128 15.06 22.70 4.56
CA GLY A 128 16.24 23.57 4.55
C GLY A 128 17.51 22.89 3.98
N ALA A 129 17.56 21.56 3.99
CA ALA A 129 18.68 20.76 3.49
C ALA A 129 18.59 20.44 1.98
N GLY A 130 17.41 20.57 1.38
CA GLY A 130 17.16 20.29 -0.03
C GLY A 130 15.84 19.59 -0.30
N THR A 131 15.67 19.11 -1.52
CA THR A 131 14.47 18.41 -1.99
C THR A 131 14.72 16.91 -2.09
N GLU A 132 13.83 16.11 -1.50
CA GLU A 132 13.88 14.65 -1.55
C GLU A 132 12.57 14.05 -2.06
N LEU A 133 12.65 12.88 -2.68
CA LEU A 133 11.48 12.08 -3.05
C LEU A 133 11.05 11.23 -1.84
N VAL A 134 9.77 11.29 -1.49
CA VAL A 134 9.18 10.61 -0.34
C VAL A 134 7.88 9.91 -0.73
N THR A 135 7.36 9.08 0.17
CA THR A 135 6.05 8.43 -0.01
C THR A 135 5.08 8.93 1.06
N VAL A 136 3.97 9.53 0.63
CA VAL A 136 2.82 9.78 1.50
C VAL A 136 2.17 8.43 1.80
N ARG A 137 2.07 8.09 3.08
CA ARG A 137 1.51 6.83 3.62
C ARG A 137 0.08 7.01 4.15
N ASP A 138 -0.24 8.21 4.63
CA ASP A 138 -1.61 8.63 4.88
C ASP A 138 -1.77 10.13 4.64
N ILE A 139 -2.99 10.57 4.34
CA ILE A 139 -3.33 11.98 4.22
C ILE A 139 -4.71 12.29 4.81
N ALA A 140 -4.83 13.45 5.44
CA ALA A 140 -6.08 14.06 5.89
C ALA A 140 -6.03 15.57 5.64
N GLN A 141 -7.10 16.29 5.96
CA GLN A 141 -7.16 17.76 5.80
C GLN A 141 -6.07 18.48 6.60
N GLY A 142 -5.73 18.00 7.80
CA GLY A 142 -4.77 18.67 8.67
C GLY A 142 -3.32 18.20 8.57
N GLY A 143 -3.03 17.15 7.80
CA GLY A 143 -1.67 16.61 7.73
C GLY A 143 -1.55 15.28 7.01
N SER A 144 -0.33 14.77 6.96
CA SER A 144 0.01 13.50 6.32
C SER A 144 1.09 12.76 7.11
N LYS A 145 1.10 11.44 6.98
CA LYS A 145 2.24 10.60 7.33
C LYS A 145 3.08 10.41 6.07
N VAL A 146 4.38 10.61 6.19
CA VAL A 146 5.34 10.43 5.10
C VAL A 146 6.44 9.46 5.52
N GLU A 147 6.89 8.66 4.57
CA GLU A 147 8.11 7.88 4.68
C GLU A 147 9.21 8.57 3.89
N THR A 148 10.34 8.79 4.54
CA THR A 148 11.46 9.56 4.02
C THR A 148 12.74 8.72 3.95
N PRO A 149 13.64 9.00 2.98
CA PRO A 149 14.90 8.27 2.88
C PRO A 149 15.83 8.55 4.07
N HIS A 150 15.79 9.78 4.59
CA HIS A 150 16.52 10.25 5.75
C HIS A 150 15.56 10.81 6.80
N PRO A 151 15.84 10.61 8.11
CA PRO A 151 15.01 11.17 9.17
C PRO A 151 14.94 12.70 9.06
N LEU A 152 13.73 13.23 9.12
CA LEU A 152 13.50 14.67 9.27
C LEU A 152 13.77 15.11 10.72
N ALA A 153 13.84 16.42 10.96
CA ALA A 153 13.85 16.95 12.32
C ALA A 153 12.44 17.30 12.79
N VAL A 154 12.15 17.06 14.08
CA VAL A 154 10.91 17.55 14.70
C VAL A 154 10.92 19.09 14.68
N ASP A 155 9.75 19.69 14.48
CA ASP A 155 9.52 21.12 14.29
C ASP A 155 10.14 21.72 13.02
N GLU A 156 10.68 20.88 12.12
CA GLU A 156 11.19 21.32 10.83
C GLU A 156 10.05 21.80 9.93
N ARG A 157 10.26 22.94 9.27
CA ARG A 157 9.34 23.46 8.25
C ARG A 157 9.63 22.79 6.92
N VAL A 158 8.60 22.23 6.32
CA VAL A 158 8.70 21.49 5.07
C VAL A 158 7.64 21.96 4.08
N VAL A 159 7.92 21.80 2.79
CA VAL A 159 6.90 21.90 1.73
C VAL A 159 6.73 20.51 1.13
N LEU A 160 5.54 19.93 1.31
CA LEU A 160 5.20 18.63 0.73
C LEU A 160 4.42 18.85 -0.56
N THR A 161 4.88 18.26 -1.65
CA THR A 161 4.24 18.34 -2.97
C THR A 161 3.90 16.92 -3.44
N PRO A 162 2.73 16.38 -3.05
CA PRO A 162 2.23 15.13 -3.59
C PRO A 162 2.00 15.24 -5.09
N GLU A 163 2.30 14.18 -5.84
CA GLU A 163 2.08 14.17 -7.29
C GLU A 163 0.61 14.45 -7.62
N GLY A 164 0.37 15.38 -8.55
CA GLY A 164 -0.99 15.79 -8.93
C GLY A 164 -1.72 16.64 -7.89
N LEU A 165 -1.03 17.08 -6.83
CA LEU A 165 -1.53 18.06 -5.88
C LEU A 165 -0.61 19.30 -5.87
N ARG A 166 -1.12 20.43 -5.39
CA ARG A 166 -0.29 21.62 -5.16
C ARG A 166 0.71 21.39 -4.01
N PRO A 167 1.78 22.20 -3.93
CA PRO A 167 2.61 22.26 -2.73
C PRO A 167 1.79 22.65 -1.50
N ILE A 168 2.05 21.95 -0.39
CA ILE A 168 1.43 22.16 0.91
C ILE A 168 2.53 22.45 1.92
N GLU A 169 2.50 23.64 2.51
CA GLU A 169 3.40 23.93 3.61
C GLU A 169 2.99 23.21 4.89
N GLY A 170 3.97 22.68 5.61
CA GLY A 170 3.75 21.97 6.85
C GLY A 170 4.91 22.06 7.84
N VAL A 171 4.70 21.43 8.99
CA VAL A 171 5.68 21.31 10.07
C VAL A 171 5.71 19.86 10.52
N VAL A 172 6.91 19.30 10.63
CA VAL A 172 7.13 17.96 11.17
C VAL A 172 6.77 17.97 12.67
N ARG A 173 5.89 17.07 13.10
CA ARG A 173 5.40 16.99 14.49
C ARG A 173 6.01 15.85 15.29
N TRP A 174 6.36 14.77 14.60
CA TRP A 174 6.98 13.60 15.18
C TRP A 174 7.76 12.86 14.10
N VAL A 175 8.79 12.12 14.52
CA VAL A 175 9.63 11.30 13.66
C VAL A 175 9.90 9.98 14.38
N GLU A 176 9.67 8.89 13.68
CA GLU A 176 9.94 7.53 14.13
C GLU A 176 10.73 6.80 13.04
N GLY A 177 12.04 6.76 13.20
CA GLY A 177 12.95 6.24 12.18
C GLY A 177 12.83 7.02 10.87
N ARG A 178 12.22 6.39 9.86
CA ARG A 178 11.99 6.96 8.52
C ARG A 178 10.58 7.47 8.31
N ILE A 179 9.72 7.33 9.31
CA ILE A 179 8.34 7.81 9.24
C ILE A 179 8.27 9.15 9.96
N ALA A 180 7.61 10.12 9.35
CA ALA A 180 7.36 11.41 9.94
C ALA A 180 5.89 11.81 9.78
N GLY A 181 5.35 12.48 10.81
CA GLY A 181 4.06 13.14 10.73
C GLY A 181 4.22 14.60 10.39
N VAL A 182 3.67 15.03 9.26
CA VAL A 182 3.65 16.43 8.84
C VAL A 182 2.26 17.01 9.11
N SER A 183 2.19 18.06 9.93
CA SER A 183 0.99 18.87 10.09
C SER A 183 0.99 19.96 9.03
N PHE A 184 -0.12 20.14 8.31
CA PHE A 184 -0.23 21.23 7.34
C PHE A 184 -0.46 22.56 8.06
N GLN A 185 0.15 23.63 7.55
CA GLN A 185 -0.05 24.98 8.10
C GLN A 185 -1.46 25.49 7.79
N ALA A 186 -1.96 25.20 6.59
CA ALA A 186 -3.34 25.43 6.19
C ALA A 186 -3.98 24.09 5.84
N GLU A 187 -5.22 23.88 6.28
CA GLU A 187 -5.93 22.65 5.97
C GLU A 187 -6.09 22.48 4.45
N LEU A 188 -5.90 21.25 3.98
CA LEU A 188 -6.19 20.87 2.60
C LEU A 188 -7.72 20.79 2.43
N PRO A 189 -8.34 21.65 1.59
CA PRO A 189 -9.79 21.63 1.42
C PRO A 189 -10.27 20.30 0.83
N TRP A 190 -11.47 19.86 1.23
CA TRP A 190 -12.05 18.62 0.71
C TRP A 190 -12.30 18.67 -0.80
N GLN A 191 -12.53 19.86 -1.35
CA GLN A 191 -12.67 20.08 -2.79
C GLN A 191 -11.37 19.84 -3.57
N GLU A 192 -10.21 19.85 -2.90
CA GLU A 192 -8.93 19.48 -3.50
C GLU A 192 -8.61 18.01 -3.21
N LEU A 193 -8.80 17.58 -1.96
CA LEU A 193 -8.42 16.23 -1.50
C LEU A 193 -9.27 15.13 -2.16
N ILE A 194 -10.60 15.29 -2.27
CA ILE A 194 -11.46 14.24 -2.85
C ILE A 194 -11.15 13.99 -4.34
N PRO A 195 -11.06 15.02 -5.21
CA PRO A 195 -10.64 14.81 -6.59
C PRO A 195 -9.25 14.20 -6.70
N TRP A 196 -8.31 14.58 -5.84
CA TRP A 196 -6.97 14.00 -5.84
C TRP A 196 -6.99 12.51 -5.44
N LEU A 197 -7.71 12.13 -4.38
CA LEU A 197 -7.87 10.73 -3.98
C LEU A 197 -8.52 9.90 -5.10
N ARG A 198 -9.51 10.47 -5.79
CA ARG A 198 -10.14 9.85 -6.97
C ARG A 198 -9.14 9.67 -8.11
N ALA A 199 -8.38 10.70 -8.44
CA ALA A 199 -7.34 10.62 -9.45
C ALA A 199 -6.26 9.59 -9.09
N ARG A 200 -5.89 9.44 -7.82
CA ARG A 200 -4.91 8.44 -7.37
C ARG A 200 -5.43 7.01 -7.43
N ARG A 201 -6.73 6.80 -7.17
CA ARG A 201 -7.41 5.52 -7.37
C ARG A 201 -7.53 5.17 -8.86
N ASP A 202 -7.97 6.13 -9.67
CA ASP A 202 -8.24 5.95 -11.11
C ASP A 202 -6.95 5.88 -11.92
N ALA A 203 -5.89 6.53 -11.44
CA ALA A 203 -4.53 6.30 -11.86
C ALA A 203 -4.02 4.92 -11.39
N GLY A 204 -4.89 3.89 -11.38
CA GLY A 204 -4.45 2.50 -11.46
C GLY A 204 -3.30 2.38 -12.47
N PRO A 205 -2.39 1.40 -12.28
CA PRO A 205 -1.06 1.43 -12.87
C PRO A 205 -1.08 1.97 -14.30
N ALA A 206 -0.31 3.03 -14.54
CA ALA A 206 -0.40 3.85 -15.74
C ALA A 206 -0.59 2.99 -17.01
N PRO A 207 -1.52 3.33 -17.92
CA PRO A 207 -1.76 2.54 -19.10
C PRO A 207 -0.49 2.39 -19.93
N PHE A 208 -0.24 1.15 -20.36
CA PHE A 208 0.78 0.80 -21.34
C PHE A 208 0.73 1.81 -22.49
N LEU A 209 1.85 2.49 -22.76
CA LEU A 209 2.06 3.12 -24.04
C LEU A 209 2.11 2.01 -25.09
N SER A 210 0.97 1.69 -25.72
CA SER A 210 0.99 0.94 -26.97
C SER A 210 1.53 1.88 -28.04
N GLU A 211 2.76 1.64 -28.48
CA GLU A 211 3.30 2.33 -29.64
C GLU A 211 2.49 1.96 -30.88
N ALA A 212 2.00 2.99 -31.56
CA ALA A 212 1.46 2.87 -32.90
C ALA A 212 2.59 2.72 -33.93
N SER A 213 2.36 1.77 -34.83
CA SER A 213 2.76 1.70 -36.25
C SER A 213 4.20 1.32 -36.64
N GLY A 214 4.29 0.13 -37.26
CA GLY A 214 4.91 -0.03 -38.58
C GLY A 214 6.05 -1.04 -38.68
N GLY A 215 5.77 -2.24 -39.21
CA GLY A 215 6.82 -3.15 -39.69
C GLY A 215 6.47 -4.64 -39.64
N GLU A 216 5.77 -5.09 -40.69
CA GLU A 216 5.76 -6.42 -41.32
C GLU A 216 6.28 -7.68 -40.59
N SER A 217 5.38 -8.68 -40.54
CA SER A 217 5.56 -10.09 -40.89
C SER A 217 6.86 -10.82 -40.51
N GLY A 218 6.74 -11.67 -39.49
CA GLY A 218 7.68 -12.75 -39.22
C GLY A 218 7.06 -13.81 -38.32
N SER A 219 6.38 -14.79 -38.93
CA SER A 219 5.90 -16.03 -38.30
C SER A 219 7.02 -16.75 -37.55
N ALA A 220 6.79 -17.11 -36.28
CA ALA A 220 7.26 -18.36 -35.70
C ALA A 220 6.54 -18.62 -34.37
N ALA A 221 5.69 -19.65 -34.37
CA ALA A 221 5.16 -20.27 -33.18
C ALA A 221 6.28 -20.65 -32.20
N ARG A 222 6.12 -20.33 -30.92
CA ARG A 222 6.75 -21.06 -29.83
C ARG A 222 5.72 -21.32 -28.74
N THR A 223 5.21 -22.53 -28.80
CA THR A 223 4.68 -23.29 -27.68
C THR A 223 5.74 -23.38 -26.58
N GLY A 224 5.36 -23.10 -25.35
CA GLY A 224 6.22 -23.19 -24.17
C GLY A 224 5.47 -22.66 -22.96
N GLU A 225 4.64 -23.53 -22.37
CA GLU A 225 4.20 -23.34 -20.98
C GLU A 225 5.46 -23.42 -20.10
N ASP A 226 5.93 -22.28 -19.60
CA ASP A 226 6.95 -22.28 -18.55
C ASP A 226 6.26 -22.53 -17.19
N PRO A 227 6.81 -23.43 -16.35
CA PRO A 227 6.23 -23.79 -15.08
C PRO A 227 6.32 -22.59 -14.12
N VAL A 228 5.18 -22.19 -13.57
CA VAL A 228 5.07 -21.23 -12.48
C VAL A 228 5.77 -21.83 -11.25
N ASP A 229 7.03 -21.46 -11.04
CA ASP A 229 7.78 -21.74 -9.81
C ASP A 229 7.06 -20.97 -8.67
N PRO A 230 6.60 -21.64 -7.59
CA PRO A 230 5.82 -20.98 -6.54
C PRO A 230 6.72 -20.00 -5.78
N GLY A 231 6.78 -18.77 -6.28
CA GLY A 231 7.38 -17.65 -5.61
C GLY A 231 6.80 -17.53 -4.21
N LEU A 232 7.66 -17.65 -3.20
CA LEU A 232 7.28 -17.40 -1.83
C LEU A 232 6.96 -15.90 -1.72
N HIS A 233 5.71 -15.55 -1.43
CA HIS A 233 5.31 -14.17 -1.18
C HIS A 233 6.03 -13.67 0.07
N LEU A 234 6.93 -12.70 -0.12
CA LEU A 234 7.78 -12.12 0.91
C LEU A 234 7.43 -10.64 1.08
N ASN A 235 7.64 -10.10 2.28
CA ASN A 235 7.72 -8.66 2.52
C ASN A 235 9.14 -8.35 2.97
N LEU A 236 10.12 -8.59 2.09
CA LEU A 236 11.54 -8.49 2.42
C LEU A 236 12.06 -7.09 2.09
N PRO A 237 12.43 -6.25 3.08
CA PRO A 237 12.98 -4.94 2.80
C PRO A 237 14.35 -5.06 2.12
N ALA A 238 14.49 -4.45 0.96
CA ALA A 238 15.74 -4.41 0.20
C ALA A 238 16.03 -2.98 -0.28
N ARG A 239 17.22 -2.79 -0.86
CA ARG A 239 17.60 -1.51 -1.47
C ARG A 239 17.96 -1.71 -2.92
N VAL A 240 17.54 -0.78 -3.77
CA VAL A 240 17.96 -0.71 -5.16
C VAL A 240 18.91 0.44 -5.36
N ARG A 241 19.91 0.23 -6.20
CA ARG A 241 20.77 1.30 -6.70
C ARG A 241 20.81 1.30 -8.23
N GLU A 242 20.51 2.45 -8.82
CA GLU A 242 20.64 2.76 -10.24
C GLU A 242 21.65 3.90 -10.40
N GLY A 243 22.87 3.59 -10.83
CA GLY A 243 23.97 4.57 -10.85
C GLY A 243 24.23 5.19 -9.47
N THR A 244 23.95 6.48 -9.34
CA THR A 244 24.04 7.28 -8.10
C THR A 244 22.75 7.28 -7.29
N ARG A 245 21.60 6.91 -7.89
CA ARG A 245 20.30 6.87 -7.23
C ARG A 245 20.19 5.62 -6.37
N ARG A 246 19.68 5.77 -5.14
CA ARG A 246 19.45 4.67 -4.21
C ARG A 246 18.08 4.84 -3.58
N TRP A 247 17.29 3.77 -3.49
CA TRP A 247 15.98 3.77 -2.85
C TRP A 247 15.70 2.42 -2.20
N SER A 248 14.73 2.40 -1.29
CA SER A 248 14.25 1.17 -0.67
C SER A 248 13.12 0.58 -1.51
N ILE A 249 13.02 -0.74 -1.49
CA ILE A 249 11.95 -1.52 -2.12
C ILE A 249 11.54 -2.62 -1.15
N ASP A 250 10.32 -3.10 -1.29
CA ASP A 250 9.87 -4.33 -0.66
C ASP A 250 9.85 -5.44 -1.72
N VAL A 251 10.65 -6.48 -1.48
CA VAL A 251 10.76 -7.62 -2.38
C VAL A 251 9.59 -8.57 -2.10
N SER A 252 8.72 -8.71 -3.10
CA SER A 252 7.53 -9.55 -3.09
C SER A 252 7.85 -11.01 -3.39
N THR A 253 8.84 -11.25 -4.25
CA THR A 253 9.25 -12.60 -4.67
C THR A 253 10.76 -12.65 -4.84
N LEU A 254 11.41 -13.71 -4.35
CA LEU A 254 12.85 -13.92 -4.53
C LEU A 254 13.14 -15.37 -4.89
N THR A 255 13.81 -15.59 -6.03
CA THR A 255 14.34 -16.89 -6.45
C THR A 255 15.85 -16.80 -6.67
N THR A 256 16.48 -17.91 -7.09
CA THR A 256 17.91 -17.87 -7.46
C THR A 256 18.18 -17.06 -8.73
N ARG A 257 17.15 -16.80 -9.56
CA ARG A 257 17.30 -16.12 -10.85
C ARG A 257 16.60 -14.78 -10.91
N ASN A 258 15.48 -14.64 -10.22
CA ASN A 258 14.63 -13.46 -10.32
C ASN A 258 14.41 -12.82 -8.95
N VAL A 259 14.20 -11.51 -8.97
CA VAL A 259 13.69 -10.74 -7.84
C VAL A 259 12.56 -9.86 -8.34
N GLU A 260 11.45 -9.90 -7.62
CA GLU A 260 10.29 -9.07 -7.89
C GLU A 260 10.09 -8.10 -6.74
N PHE A 261 9.78 -6.86 -7.07
CA PHE A 261 9.48 -5.82 -6.10
C PHE A 261 8.57 -4.78 -6.70
N GLU A 262 7.86 -4.06 -5.84
CA GLU A 262 7.05 -2.93 -6.24
C GLU A 262 7.79 -1.62 -5.95
N CYS A 263 7.85 -0.71 -6.92
CA CYS A 263 8.37 0.63 -6.69
C CYS A 263 7.76 1.67 -7.64
N PHE A 264 7.89 2.94 -7.30
CA PHE A 264 7.34 4.04 -8.11
C PHE A 264 8.44 4.80 -8.86
N ALA A 265 9.61 4.18 -9.04
CA ALA A 265 10.70 4.75 -9.83
C ALA A 265 10.42 4.59 -11.32
N ALA A 266 10.64 5.65 -12.10
CA ALA A 266 10.57 5.61 -13.56
C ALA A 266 11.79 4.85 -14.13
N LEU A 267 11.69 3.52 -14.19
CA LEU A 267 12.73 2.62 -14.69
C LEU A 267 12.31 2.02 -16.04
N ARG A 268 13.28 1.66 -16.88
CA ARG A 268 13.01 1.10 -18.22
C ARG A 268 13.32 -0.40 -18.27
N LEU A 269 12.63 -1.13 -19.14
CA LEU A 269 13.05 -2.50 -19.49
C LEU A 269 14.52 -2.50 -19.91
N GLY A 270 15.27 -3.50 -19.43
CA GLY A 270 16.70 -3.62 -19.65
C GLY A 270 17.58 -2.77 -18.73
N THR A 271 17.02 -1.93 -17.84
CA THR A 271 17.80 -1.14 -16.88
C THR A 271 18.56 -2.06 -15.93
N LEU A 272 19.85 -1.77 -15.69
CA LEU A 272 20.68 -2.50 -14.75
C LEU A 272 20.59 -1.87 -13.36
N LEU A 273 20.09 -2.65 -12.42
CA LEU A 273 19.91 -2.30 -11.02
C LEU A 273 20.89 -3.10 -10.15
N TRP A 274 21.31 -2.51 -9.05
CA TRP A 274 22.05 -3.19 -8.00
C TRP A 274 21.11 -3.43 -6.81
N ILE A 275 20.70 -4.67 -6.62
CA ILE A 275 19.75 -5.10 -5.60
C ILE A 275 20.53 -5.53 -4.35
N VAL A 276 20.40 -4.77 -3.28
CA VAL A 276 21.03 -5.03 -1.98
C VAL A 276 20.01 -5.74 -1.09
N LEU A 277 20.13 -7.05 -1.00
CA LEU A 277 19.33 -7.90 -0.11
C LEU A 277 19.93 -7.89 1.32
N PRO A 278 19.13 -8.14 2.37
CA PRO A 278 19.62 -8.25 3.73
C PRO A 278 20.73 -9.29 3.88
N GLY A 279 21.87 -8.89 4.46
CA GLY A 279 23.02 -9.77 4.65
C GLY A 279 23.86 -10.05 3.39
N LEU A 280 23.59 -9.36 2.27
CA LEU A 280 24.33 -9.45 1.01
C LEU A 280 24.88 -8.10 0.55
N GLU A 281 25.97 -8.15 -0.21
CA GLU A 281 26.41 -7.02 -1.01
C GLU A 281 25.53 -6.87 -2.25
N GLY A 282 25.41 -5.65 -2.77
CA GLY A 282 24.52 -5.36 -3.90
C GLY A 282 24.77 -6.25 -5.11
N TRP A 283 23.72 -6.91 -5.60
CA TRP A 283 23.78 -7.86 -6.70
C TRP A 283 23.20 -7.28 -7.98
N PRO A 284 23.90 -7.37 -9.12
CA PRO A 284 23.42 -6.81 -10.39
C PRO A 284 22.26 -7.61 -10.98
N ALA A 285 21.12 -6.95 -11.16
CA ALA A 285 19.90 -7.49 -11.78
C ALA A 285 19.41 -6.57 -12.90
N ARG A 286 18.86 -7.14 -13.96
CA ARG A 286 18.32 -6.41 -15.10
C ARG A 286 16.81 -6.49 -15.09
N ILE A 287 16.13 -5.36 -15.31
CA ILE A 287 14.67 -5.36 -15.44
C ILE A 287 14.29 -6.11 -16.73
N VAL A 288 13.61 -7.25 -16.58
CA VAL A 288 13.17 -8.10 -17.69
C VAL A 288 11.67 -8.00 -17.95
N GLU A 289 10.91 -7.60 -16.93
CA GLU A 289 9.47 -7.38 -17.02
C GLU A 289 9.08 -6.19 -16.15
N ILE A 290 8.10 -5.43 -16.62
CA ILE A 290 7.48 -4.33 -15.87
C ILE A 290 5.97 -4.55 -16.00
N ASP A 291 5.31 -4.78 -14.87
CA ASP A 291 3.86 -4.87 -14.75
C ASP A 291 3.38 -3.79 -13.78
N GLY A 292 3.07 -2.60 -14.33
CA GLY A 292 2.74 -1.43 -13.53
C GLY A 292 3.91 -0.98 -12.66
N TYR A 293 3.74 -1.07 -11.33
CA TYR A 293 4.77 -0.76 -10.34
C TYR A 293 5.58 -1.98 -9.93
N ARG A 294 5.22 -3.18 -10.40
CA ARG A 294 5.94 -4.41 -10.16
C ARG A 294 7.03 -4.56 -11.20
N PHE A 295 8.26 -4.71 -10.72
CA PHE A 295 9.43 -4.93 -11.55
C PHE A 295 9.94 -6.34 -11.32
N THR A 296 10.00 -7.14 -12.38
CA THR A 296 10.72 -8.40 -12.37
C THR A 296 12.12 -8.15 -12.90
N CYS A 297 13.11 -8.41 -12.06
CA CYS A 297 14.51 -8.30 -12.42
C CYS A 297 15.15 -9.69 -12.46
N GLU A 298 15.85 -10.00 -13.56
CA GLU A 298 16.68 -11.20 -13.67
C GLU A 298 18.11 -10.86 -13.22
N PHE A 299 18.66 -11.65 -12.30
CA PHE A 299 20.05 -11.50 -11.88
C PHE A 299 21.00 -11.83 -13.04
N THR A 300 21.97 -10.95 -13.28
CA THR A 300 22.97 -11.16 -14.34
C THR A 300 23.85 -12.40 -14.10
N GLN A 301 23.93 -12.85 -12.84
CA GLN A 301 24.43 -14.15 -12.44
C GLN A 301 23.49 -14.75 -11.38
N PRO A 302 23.08 -16.03 -11.52
CA PRO A 302 22.19 -16.66 -10.54
C PRO A 302 22.79 -16.61 -9.12
N LEU A 303 21.95 -16.32 -8.13
CA LEU A 303 22.31 -16.45 -6.73
C LEU A 303 22.56 -17.91 -6.38
N HIS A 304 23.58 -18.16 -5.56
CA HIS A 304 23.83 -19.49 -5.05
C HIS A 304 22.69 -19.92 -4.09
N PRO A 305 22.20 -21.18 -4.11
CA PRO A 305 21.09 -21.62 -3.25
C PRO A 305 21.29 -21.32 -1.75
N ALA A 306 22.50 -21.53 -1.22
CA ALA A 306 22.83 -21.19 0.17
C ALA A 306 22.69 -19.69 0.52
N VAL A 307 22.80 -18.80 -0.46
CA VAL A 307 22.60 -17.36 -0.30
C VAL A 307 21.10 -17.04 -0.17
N LEU A 308 20.28 -17.67 -1.01
CA LEU A 308 18.82 -17.56 -0.95
C LEU A 308 18.29 -18.07 0.41
N GLU A 309 18.74 -19.24 0.87
CA GLU A 309 18.37 -19.80 2.17
C GLU A 309 18.72 -18.85 3.33
N ARG A 310 19.89 -18.21 3.28
CA ARG A 310 20.33 -17.26 4.31
C ARG A 310 19.46 -16.00 4.33
N VAL A 311 19.10 -15.46 3.17
CA VAL A 311 18.22 -14.28 3.06
C VAL A 311 16.83 -14.60 3.60
N LEU A 312 16.29 -15.78 3.25
CA LEU A 312 14.99 -16.25 3.74
C LEU A 312 15.01 -16.50 5.26
N ALA A 313 16.11 -17.05 5.80
CA ALA A 313 16.26 -17.26 7.23
C ALA A 313 16.32 -15.93 8.02
N LEU A 314 16.97 -14.90 7.47
CA LEU A 314 17.01 -13.56 8.08
C LEU A 314 15.62 -12.89 8.06
N ALA A 315 14.90 -13.01 6.95
CA ALA A 315 13.53 -12.48 6.78
C ALA A 315 12.55 -13.03 7.84
N ASN A 316 12.71 -14.30 8.23
CA ASN A 316 11.88 -14.96 9.24
C ASN A 316 12.32 -14.70 10.70
N SER A 317 13.47 -14.05 10.91
CA SER A 317 14.04 -13.79 12.24
C SER A 317 13.85 -12.36 12.75
N GLU A 318 13.46 -11.43 11.88
CA GLU A 318 13.11 -10.03 12.21
C GLU A 318 11.58 -9.79 12.30
N GLY A 319 10.77 -10.85 12.24
CA GLY A 319 9.32 -10.84 12.43
C GLY A 319 8.87 -11.28 13.81
#